data_AF-A0A7W7YMM4-F1
#
_entry.id   AF-A0A7W7YMM4-F1
#
_cell.length_a   1.000
_cell.length_b   1.000
_cell.length_c   1.000
_cell.angle_alpha   90.00
_cell.angle_beta   90.00
_cell.angle_gamma   90.00
#
_symmetry.space_group_name_H-M   'P 1'
#
loop_
_entity.id
_entity.type
_entity.pdbx_description
1 polymer ?
#
loop_
_entity_poly.entity_id
_entity_poly.type
_entity_poly.pdbx_seq_one_letter_code
_entity_poly.pdbx_strand_id
1 'polypeptide(L)' 'MKNAYDEAIDFLAGGMTPAYLIEFRPSEEARARFEDLIAKEKTVGLLPEETEELDRMMEIGRLLNLAKAKARSNLR' A
#
# COMPACT_ATOMS: atom_id res chain seq x y z
N MET A 1 -2.20 -15.77 1.33
CA MET A 1 -2.21 -14.53 2.13
C MET A 1 -2.61 -13.40 1.21
N LYS A 2 -3.56 -12.55 1.60
CA LYS A 2 -3.84 -11.31 0.85
C LYS A 2 -2.67 -10.37 1.04
N ASN A 3 -2.16 -9.82 -0.06
CA ASN A 3 -1.12 -8.80 -0.01
C ASN A 3 -1.78 -7.40 -0.08
N ALA A 4 -0.97 -6.33 0.06
CA ALA A 4 -1.45 -4.95 0.02
C ALA A 4 -2.21 -4.58 -1.27
N TYR A 5 -1.95 -5.30 -2.36
CA TYR A 5 -2.60 -5.11 -3.66
C TYR A 5 -4.04 -5.64 -3.64
N ASP A 6 -4.25 -6.83 -3.07
CA ASP A 6 -5.57 -7.43 -2.93
C ASP A 6 -6.48 -6.55 -2.04
N GLU A 7 -5.92 -5.99 -0.96
CA GLU A 7 -6.65 -5.08 -0.06
C GLU A 7 -7.04 -3.77 -0.75
N ALA A 8 -6.15 -3.22 -1.59
CA ALA A 8 -6.45 -2.02 -2.37
C ALA A 8 -7.56 -2.28 -3.41
N ILE A 9 -7.56 -3.44 -4.06
CA ILE A 9 -8.59 -3.81 -5.05
C ILE A 9 -9.95 -3.98 -4.37
N ASP A 10 -10.00 -4.68 -3.23
CA ASP A 10 -11.24 -4.85 -2.46
C ASP A 10 -11.80 -3.50 -1.98
N PHE A 11 -10.92 -2.61 -1.54
CA PHE A 11 -11.30 -1.25 -1.13
C PHE A 11 -11.90 -0.43 -2.28
N LEU A 12 -11.30 -0.51 -3.48
CA LEU A 12 -11.83 0.15 -4.67
C LEU A 12 -13.17 -0.43 -5.12
N ALA A 13 -13.33 -1.76 -5.06
CA ALA A 13 -14.53 -2.47 -5.47
C ALA A 13 -15.74 -2.23 -4.54
N GLY A 14 -15.50 -1.93 -3.26
CA GLY A 14 -16.54 -1.71 -2.25
C GLY A 14 -17.27 -0.36 -2.31
N GLY A 15 -16.85 0.56 -3.18
CA GLY A 15 -17.40 1.92 -3.28
C GLY A 15 -16.57 2.92 -2.46
N MET A 16 -15.90 3.83 -3.15
CA MET A 16 -14.92 4.74 -2.54
C MET A 16 -15.55 6.12 -2.25
N THR A 17 -15.48 6.58 -0.99
CA THR A 17 -15.70 8.00 -0.66
C THR A 17 -14.37 8.69 -0.34
N PRO A 18 -14.27 10.02 -0.50
CA PRO A 18 -13.07 10.76 -0.11
C PRO A 18 -12.68 10.53 1.36
N ALA A 19 -13.66 10.43 2.27
CA ALA A 19 -13.42 10.17 3.70
C ALA A 19 -12.83 8.77 3.93
N TYR A 20 -13.41 7.73 3.33
CA TYR A 20 -12.90 6.36 3.45
C TYR A 20 -11.48 6.23 2.89
N LEU A 21 -11.19 6.89 1.76
CA LEU A 21 -9.85 6.86 1.17
C LEU A 21 -8.81 7.53 2.07
N ILE A 22 -9.16 8.61 2.75
CA ILE A 22 -8.26 9.31 3.68
C ILE A 22 -7.92 8.42 4.88
N GLU A 23 -8.91 7.72 5.42
CA GLU A 23 -8.78 6.85 6.59
C GLU A 23 -8.16 5.48 6.28
N PHE A 24 -8.19 5.04 5.01
CA PHE A 24 -7.65 3.74 4.61
C PHE A 24 -6.21 3.57 5.08
N ARG A 25 -5.91 2.46 5.76
CA ARG A 25 -4.56 2.02 6.08
C ARG A 25 -4.41 0.56 5.67
N PRO A 26 -3.26 0.16 5.09
CA PRO A 26 -2.97 -1.25 4.89
C PRO A 26 -3.06 -2.03 6.21
N SER A 27 -3.38 -3.32 6.14
CA SER A 27 -3.38 -4.21 7.29
C SER A 27 -2.03 -4.23 8.03
N GLU A 28 -2.05 -4.63 9.29
CA GLU A 28 -0.83 -4.77 10.08
C GLU A 28 0.09 -5.84 9.47
N GLU A 29 -0.47 -6.89 8.88
CA GLU A 29 0.26 -7.91 8.13
C GLU A 29 0.98 -7.34 6.91
N ALA A 30 0.28 -6.51 6.11
CA ALA A 30 0.88 -5.86 4.96
C ALA A 30 2.00 -4.87 5.37
N ARG A 31 1.82 -4.17 6.50
CA ARG A 31 2.84 -3.26 7.05
C ARG A 31 4.06 -4.01 7.57
N ALA A 32 3.85 -5.10 8.32
CA ALA A 32 4.93 -5.94 8.82
C ALA A 32 5.74 -6.56 7.66
N ARG A 33 5.06 -7.01 6.60
CA ARG A 33 5.73 -7.54 5.40
C ARG A 33 6.56 -6.46 4.68
N PHE A 34 6.04 -5.24 4.57
CA PHE A 34 6.78 -4.13 4.00
C PHE A 34 8.05 -3.81 4.80
N GLU A 35 7.94 -3.75 6.13
CA GLU A 35 9.07 -3.49 7.02
C GLU A 35 10.15 -4.58 6.95
N ASP A 36 9.72 -5.85 6.88
CA ASP A 36 10.60 -7.01 6.69
C ASP A 36 11.38 -6.91 5.36
N LEU A 37 10.71 -6.61 4.25
CA LEU A 37 11.34 -6.45 2.94
C LEU A 37 12.35 -5.30 2.94
N ILE A 38 12.02 -4.15 3.54
CA ILE A 38 12.95 -3.01 3.66
C ILE A 38 14.17 -3.36 4.54
N ALA A 39 13.96 -4.10 5.63
CA ALA A 39 15.06 -4.54 6.49
C ALA A 39 15.98 -5.52 5.76
N LYS A 40 15.39 -6.45 4.99
CA LYS A 40 16.11 -7.46 4.23
C LYS A 40 16.90 -6.84 3.07
N GLU A 41 16.31 -5.90 2.32
CA GLU A 41 16.98 -5.14 1.26
C GLU A 41 18.27 -4.46 1.75
N LYS A 42 18.23 -3.87 2.94
CA LYS A 42 19.37 -3.14 3.54
C LYS A 42 20.45 -4.03 4.15
N THR A 43 20.18 -5.32 4.36
CA THR A 43 21.05 -6.21 5.12
C THR A 43 21.63 -7.32 4.24
N VAL A 44 20.78 -8.20 3.75
CA VAL A 44 21.18 -9.41 3.02
C VAL A 44 20.81 -9.35 1.53
N GLY A 45 20.03 -8.34 1.14
CA GLY A 45 19.47 -8.21 -0.20
C GLY A 45 18.16 -9.00 -0.38
N LEU A 46 17.42 -8.67 -1.43
CA LEU A 46 16.15 -9.30 -1.76
C LEU A 46 16.34 -10.36 -2.86
N LEU A 47 15.51 -11.40 -2.80
CA LEU A 47 15.30 -12.27 -3.95
C LEU A 47 14.56 -11.49 -5.06
N PRO A 48 14.63 -11.94 -6.33
CA PRO A 48 13.90 -11.30 -7.42
C PRO A 48 12.40 -11.15 -7.13
N GLU A 49 11.77 -12.19 -6.59
CA GLU A 49 10.34 -12.20 -6.28
C GLU A 49 9.98 -11.22 -5.16
N GLU A 50 10.88 -11.07 -4.19
CA GLU A 50 10.74 -10.13 -3.08
C GLU A 50 10.97 -8.68 -3.53
N THR A 51 11.87 -8.48 -4.48
CA THR A 51 12.09 -7.17 -5.13
C THR A 51 10.83 -6.74 -5.87
N GLU A 52 10.27 -7.64 -6.68
CA GLU A 52 9.02 -7.38 -7.38
C GLU A 52 7.85 -7.13 -6.41
N GLU A 53 7.79 -7.86 -5.29
CA GLU A 53 6.81 -7.63 -4.23
C GLU A 53 6.95 -6.24 -3.63
N LEU A 54 8.17 -5.86 -3.23
CA LEU A 54 8.46 -4.55 -2.64
C LEU A 54 8.15 -3.41 -3.63
N ASP A 55 8.51 -3.57 -4.90
CA ASP A 55 8.24 -2.58 -5.95
C ASP A 55 6.73 -2.36 -6.12
N ARG A 56 5.94 -3.44 -6.19
CA ARG A 56 4.47 -3.35 -6.25
C ARG A 56 3.89 -2.65 -5.02
N MET A 57 4.40 -2.96 -3.82
CA MET A 57 3.97 -2.32 -2.57
C MET A 57 4.31 -0.82 -2.54
N MET A 58 5.47 -0.43 -3.05
CA MET A 58 5.85 0.98 -3.15
C MET A 58 4.99 1.74 -4.17
N GLU A 59 4.69 1.14 -5.32
CA GLU A 59 3.87 1.76 -6.35
C GLU A 59 2.46 2.06 -5.84
N ILE A 60 1.79 1.07 -5.24
CA ILE A 60 0.44 1.26 -4.69
C ILE A 60 0.45 2.27 -3.54
N GLY A 61 1.48 2.26 -2.68
CA GLY A 61 1.64 3.24 -1.60
C GLY A 61 1.75 4.68 -2.12
N ARG A 62 2.49 4.91 -3.21
CA ARG A 62 2.58 6.22 -3.86
C ARG A 62 1.23 6.66 -4.42
N LEU A 63 0.53 5.78 -5.14
CA LEU A 63 -0.79 6.06 -5.69
C LEU A 63 -1.81 6.42 -4.59
N LEU A 64 -1.83 5.64 -3.51
CA LEU A 64 -2.70 5.90 -2.35
C LEU A 64 -2.40 7.25 -1.71
N ASN A 65 -1.12 7.62 -1.53
CA ASN A 65 -0.77 8.92 -0.96
C ASN A 65 -1.22 10.09 -1.84
N LEU A 66 -1.07 9.99 -3.17
CA LEU A 66 -1.57 10.99 -4.12
C LEU A 66 -3.10 11.09 -4.09
N ALA A 67 -3.78 9.94 -4.09
CA ALA A 67 -5.23 9.88 -4.03
C ALA A 67 -5.76 10.51 -2.73
N LYS A 68 -5.13 10.23 -1.58
CA LYS A 68 -5.45 10.85 -0.29
C LYS A 68 -5.26 12.36 -0.30
N ALA A 69 -4.15 12.84 -0.88
CA ALA A 69 -3.91 14.28 -1.01
C ALA A 69 -5.00 14.95 -1.84
N LYS A 70 -5.41 14.34 -2.97
CA LYS A 70 -6.51 14.83 -3.80
C LYS A 70 -7.85 14.80 -3.08
N ALA A 71 -8.14 13.73 -2.34
CA ALA A 71 -9.37 13.58 -1.56
C ALA A 71 -9.51 14.69 -0.50
N ARG A 72 -8.43 15.01 0.22
CA ARG A 72 -8.42 16.11 1.20
C ARG A 72 -8.74 17.46 0.58
N SER A 73 -8.26 17.72 -0.64
CA SER A 73 -8.56 18.95 -1.37
C SER A 73 -10.02 19.04 -1.82
N ASN A 74 -10.70 17.91 -2.04
CA ASN A 74 -12.12 17.88 -2.41
C ASN A 74 -13.07 18.02 -1.20
N LEU A 75 -12.56 17.87 0.03
CA LEU A 75 -13.31 18.08 1.28
C LEU A 75 -13.17 19.51 1.82
N ARG A 76 -12.52 20.39 1.06
CA ARG A 76 -12.18 21.76 1.44
C ARG A 76 -13.17 22.77 0.87
#